data_AF-A0A7C5GAP7-F1
#
_entry.id   AF-A0A7C5GAP7-F1
#
_cell.length_a   1.000
_cell.length_b   1.000
_cell.length_c   1.000
_cell.angle_alpha   90.00
_cell.angle_beta   90.00
_cell.angle_gamma   90.00
#
_symmetry.space_group_name_H-M   'P 1'
#
loop_
_entity.id
_entity.type
_entity.pdbx_description
1 polymer ?
#
loop_
_entity_poly.entity_id
_entity_poly.type
_entity_poly.pdbx_seq_one_letter_code
_entity_poly.pdbx_strand_id
1 'polypeptide(L)' 'MSEEFLKKVKEILAPKLREMVADSVIRVNCQRLGIKPEELSKEKVNDFIDELKISLLLFLDEKEIEEIVKKIKEIPPV' A
#
# COMPACT_ATOMS: atom_id res chain seq x y z
N MET A 1 -1.12 8.94 12.19
CA MET A 1 -0.58 8.74 10.83
C MET A 1 -1.09 7.47 10.17
N SER A 2 -0.82 6.28 10.73
CA SER A 2 -1.01 5.00 10.06
C SER A 2 -2.44 4.73 9.60
N GLU A 3 -3.43 4.95 10.46
CA GLU A 3 -4.82 4.57 10.16
C GLU A 3 -5.43 5.37 9.00
N GLU A 4 -5.27 6.70 8.98
CA GLU A 4 -5.79 7.54 7.89
C GLU A 4 -5.01 7.34 6.58
N PHE A 5 -3.68 7.18 6.66
CA PHE A 5 -2.86 6.85 5.50
C PHE A 5 -3.28 5.52 4.88
N LEU A 6 -3.42 4.47 5.69
CA LEU A 6 -3.82 3.14 5.24
C LEU A 6 -5.22 3.11 4.66
N LYS A 7 -6.14 3.89 5.22
CA LYS A 7 -7.48 4.07 4.63
C LYS A 7 -7.38 4.62 3.20
N LYS A 8 -6.58 5.66 2.98
CA LYS A 8 -6.37 6.23 1.64
C LYS A 8 -5.66 5.26 0.68
N VAL A 9 -4.68 4.50 1.17
CA VAL A 9 -4.04 3.42 0.38
C VAL A 9 -5.08 2.39 -0.03
N LYS A 10 -5.96 1.96 0.88
CA LYS A 10 -7.03 1.01 0.58
C LYS A 10 -8.01 1.57 -0.45
N GLU A 11 -8.40 2.84 -0.35
CA GLU A 11 -9.27 3.52 -1.33
C GLU A 11 -8.67 3.55 -2.74
N ILE A 12 -7.33 3.63 -2.85
CA ILE A 12 -6.61 3.55 -4.14
C ILE A 12 -6.57 2.11 -4.67
N LEU A 13 -6.30 1.12 -3.80
CA LEU A 13 -6.10 -0.27 -4.20
C LEU A 13 -7.40 -1.02 -4.48
N ALA A 14 -8.47 -0.77 -3.71
CA ALA A 14 -9.71 -1.54 -3.78
C ALA A 14 -10.40 -1.53 -5.16
N PRO A 15 -10.44 -0.42 -5.92
CA PRO A 15 -10.99 -0.42 -7.28
C PRO A 15 -10.23 -1.32 -8.27
N LYS A 16 -8.94 -1.58 -8.00
CA LYS A 16 -8.06 -2.38 -8.86
C LYS A 16 -8.01 -3.85 -8.43
N LEU A 17 -8.04 -4.12 -7.13
CA LEU A 17 -7.82 -5.45 -6.57
C LEU A 17 -9.08 -6.11 -5.98
N ARG A 18 -10.16 -5.34 -5.77
CA ARG A 18 -11.29 -5.65 -4.86
C ARG A 18 -10.88 -5.52 -3.38
N GLU A 19 -11.86 -5.20 -2.51
CA GLU A 19 -11.61 -4.86 -1.10
C GLU A 19 -10.80 -5.92 -0.34
N MET A 20 -11.21 -7.19 -0.42
CA MET A 20 -10.55 -8.27 0.32
C MET A 20 -9.07 -8.45 -0.08
N VAL A 21 -8.75 -8.28 -1.37
CA VAL A 21 -7.38 -8.41 -1.86
C VAL A 21 -6.56 -7.19 -1.44
N ALA A 22 -7.13 -5.98 -1.55
CA ALA A 22 -6.48 -4.76 -1.08
C ALA A 22 -6.10 -4.85 0.41
N ASP A 23 -7.03 -5.31 1.26
CA ASP A 23 -6.77 -5.53 2.69
C ASP A 23 -5.66 -6.56 2.93
N SER A 24 -5.69 -7.67 2.18
CA SER A 24 -4.70 -8.73 2.31
C SER A 24 -3.31 -8.25 1.88
N VAL A 25 -3.23 -7.51 0.77
CA VAL A 25 -1.97 -6.96 0.25
C VAL A 25 -1.37 -5.96 1.23
N ILE A 26 -2.16 -5.06 1.80
CA ILE A 26 -1.66 -4.12 2.83
C ILE A 26 -1.09 -4.89 4.02
N ARG A 27 -1.84 -5.85 4.56
CA ARG A 27 -1.43 -6.64 5.73
C ARG A 27 -0.14 -7.44 5.46
N VAL A 28 -0.07 -8.14 4.34
CA VAL A 28 1.10 -8.97 3.99
C VAL A 28 2.35 -8.11 3.84
N ASN A 29 2.26 -6.95 3.18
CA ASN A 29 3.43 -6.10 2.99
C ASN A 29 3.87 -5.43 4.30
N CYS A 30 2.95 -5.09 5.21
CA CYS A 30 3.34 -4.66 6.57
C CYS A 30 4.04 -5.79 7.34
N GLN A 31 3.53 -7.03 7.25
CA GLN A 31 4.12 -8.19 7.92
C GLN A 31 5.53 -8.51 7.40
N ARG A 32 5.81 -8.31 6.11
CA ARG A 32 7.17 -8.45 5.55
C ARG A 32 8.18 -7.48 6.16
N LEU A 33 7.72 -6.30 6.59
CA LEU A 33 8.51 -5.32 7.33
C LEU A 33 8.56 -5.59 8.85
N GLY A 34 8.01 -6.72 9.29
CA GLY A 34 7.95 -7.11 10.69
C GLY A 34 6.99 -6.26 11.54
N ILE A 35 5.99 -5.63 10.92
CA ILE A 35 5.04 -4.74 11.61
C ILE A 35 3.58 -5.09 11.30
N LYS A 36 2.68 -4.62 12.13
CA LYS A 36 1.25 -4.54 11.82
C LYS A 36 0.93 -3.25 11.05
N PRO A 37 -0.18 -3.19 10.30
CA PRO A 37 -0.55 -1.99 9.56
C PRO A 37 -0.62 -0.73 10.44
N GLU A 38 -1.22 -0.83 11.63
CA GLU A 38 -1.33 0.28 12.59
C GLU A 38 0.03 0.85 13.06
N GLU A 39 1.12 0.11 12.88
CA GLU A 39 2.49 0.49 13.25
C GLU A 39 3.27 1.14 12.08
N LEU A 40 2.66 1.32 10.91
CA LEU A 40 3.32 1.92 9.75
C LEU A 40 3.68 3.40 10.01
N SER A 41 4.98 3.68 10.12
CA SER A 41 5.55 5.01 10.36
C SER A 41 6.10 5.66 9.08
N LYS A 42 6.36 6.99 9.10
CA LYS A 42 6.95 7.74 7.97
C LYS A 42 8.24 7.10 7.46
N GLU A 43 9.05 6.58 8.37
CA GLU A 43 10.34 5.95 8.08
C GLU A 43 10.20 4.66 7.27
N LYS A 44 9.10 3.91 7.47
CA LYS A 44 8.84 2.63 6.82
C LYS A 44 7.93 2.72 5.59
N VAL A 45 7.37 3.90 5.29
CA VAL A 45 6.44 4.06 4.15
C VAL A 45 7.09 3.72 2.82
N ASN A 46 8.35 4.11 2.61
CA ASN A 46 9.04 3.81 1.35
C ASN A 46 9.28 2.31 1.19
N ASP A 47 9.75 1.63 2.25
CA ASP A 47 9.94 0.18 2.26
C ASP A 47 8.60 -0.55 2.01
N PHE A 48 7.51 -0.05 2.62
CA PHE A 48 6.16 -0.60 2.39
C PHE A 48 5.73 -0.44 0.93
N ILE A 49 5.97 0.71 0.32
CA ILE A 49 5.65 0.96 -1.09
C ILE A 49 6.46 0.03 -2.01
N ASP A 50 7.72 -0.25 -1.68
CA ASP A 50 8.56 -1.13 -2.48
C ASP A 50 8.11 -2.60 -2.40
N GLU A 51 7.78 -3.09 -1.20
CA GLU A 51 7.14 -4.41 -1.01
C GLU A 51 5.79 -4.50 -1.71
N LEU A 52 4.99 -3.42 -1.62
CA LEU A 52 3.70 -3.31 -2.27
C LEU A 52 3.83 -3.44 -3.79
N LYS A 53 4.77 -2.75 -4.43
CA LYS A 53 5.01 -2.86 -5.88
C LYS A 53 5.23 -4.30 -6.30
N ILE A 54 6.09 -5.03 -5.58
CA ILE A 54 6.39 -6.44 -5.88
C ILE A 54 5.11 -7.28 -5.81
N SER A 55 4.29 -7.05 -4.78
CA SER A 55 3.01 -7.77 -4.63
C SER A 55 2.00 -7.42 -5.74
N LEU A 56 1.97 -6.18 -6.21
CA LEU A 56 1.02 -5.73 -7.24
C LEU A 56 1.31 -6.32 -8.62
N LEU A 57 2.56 -6.73 -8.91
CA LEU A 57 2.92 -7.42 -10.16
C LEU A 57 2.15 -8.72 -10.38
N LEU A 58 1.56 -9.30 -9.33
CA LEU A 58 0.72 -10.49 -9.43
C LEU A 58 -0.68 -10.21 -9.98
N PHE A 59 -1.09 -8.94 -10.02
CA PHE A 59 -2.48 -8.55 -10.28
C PHE A 59 -2.62 -7.50 -11.38
N LEU A 60 -1.61 -6.65 -11.57
CA LEU A 60 -1.67 -5.44 -12.39
C LEU A 60 -0.46 -5.34 -13.31
N ASP A 61 -0.60 -4.56 -14.37
CA ASP A 61 0.53 -4.21 -15.23
C ASP A 61 1.40 -3.08 -14.63
N GLU A 62 2.60 -2.89 -15.19
CA GLU A 62 3.55 -1.90 -14.68
C GLU A 62 3.01 -0.46 -14.70
N LYS A 63 2.20 -0.09 -15.70
CA LYS A 63 1.65 1.28 -15.81
C LYS A 63 0.63 1.55 -14.71
N GLU A 64 -0.22 0.58 -14.42
CA GLU A 64 -1.17 0.67 -13.32
C GLU A 64 -0.47 0.75 -11.97
N ILE A 65 0.62 -0.01 -11.79
CA ILE A 65 1.43 0.01 -10.57
C ILE A 65 2.08 1.38 -10.38
N GLU A 66 2.67 1.96 -11.43
CA GLU A 66 3.25 3.31 -11.37
C GLU A 66 2.21 4.36 -10.96
N GLU A 67 1.00 4.29 -11.53
CA GLU A 67 -0.10 5.21 -11.18
C GLU A 67 -0.51 5.07 -9.71
N ILE A 68 -0.64 3.84 -9.21
CA ILE A 68 -0.95 3.55 -7.81
C ILE A 68 0.12 4.10 -6.89
N VAL A 69 1.40 3.81 -7.17
CA VAL A 69 2.53 4.26 -6.37
C VAL A 69 2.58 5.78 -6.31
N LYS A 70 2.35 6.45 -7.46
CA LYS A 70 2.30 7.91 -7.51
C LYS A 70 1.19 8.45 -6.60
N LYS A 71 -0.03 7.91 -6.69
CA LYS A 71 -1.16 8.29 -5.84
C LYS A 71 -0.87 8.09 -4.34
N ILE A 72 -0.23 6.98 -3.98
CA ILE A 72 0.14 6.70 -2.58
C ILE A 72 1.17 7.73 -2.07
N LYS A 73 2.17 8.08 -2.88
CA LYS A 73 3.19 9.07 -2.50
C LYS A 73 2.66 10.50 -2.39
N GLU A 74 1.54 10.81 -3.04
CA GLU A 74 0.85 12.10 -2.93
C GLU A 74 -0.01 12.21 -1.66
N ILE A 75 -0.19 11.11 -0.91
CA ILE A 75 -0.91 11.17 0.37
C ILE A 75 -0.07 12.00 1.36
N PRO A 76 -0.60 13.13 1.87
CA PRO A 76 0.16 13.98 2.76
C PRO A 76 0.53 13.24 4.05
N PRO A 77 1.76 13.43 4.55
CA PRO A 77 2.20 12.78 5.78
C PRO A 77 1.52 13.44 6.98
N VAL A 78 0.35 12.92 7.38
CA VAL A 78 -0.38 13.34 8.59
C VAL A 78 0.46 13.07 9.83
#